data_AF-A0A933S8D0-F1
#
_entry.id   AF-A0A933S8D0-F1
#
_cell.length_a   1.000
_cell.length_b   1.000
_cell.length_c   1.000
_cell.angle_alpha   90.00
_cell.angle_beta   90.00
_cell.angle_gamma   90.00
#
_symmetry.space_group_name_H-M   'P 1'
#
loop_
_entity.id
_entity.type
_entity.pdbx_description
1 polymer ?
#
loop_
_entity_poly.entity_id
_entity_poly.type
_entity_poly.pdbx_seq_one_letter_code
_entity_poly.pdbx_strand_id
1 'polypeptide(L)'
;MVGWTGSGPKTDFPFLKEKLGSRLSAFSKTIWSIGCLAIKESFRGKGLSDLIIKAIIQEAIVARATEIEAYPVRPFHEPRIFQGSYDIICLNARFKLNVE
;
A
#
# COMPACT_ATOMS: atom_id res chain seq x y z
N MET A 1 -16.26 -9.82 -6.91
CA MET A 1 -15.11 -9.05 -6.37
C MET A 1 -13.81 -9.72 -6.81
N VAL A 2 -12.88 -8.98 -7.44
CA VAL A 2 -11.61 -9.53 -8.00
C VAL A 2 -10.37 -9.16 -7.17
N GLY A 3 -10.52 -8.23 -6.24
CA GLY A 3 -9.50 -7.80 -5.28
C GLY A 3 -10.08 -6.83 -4.27
N TRP A 4 -9.28 -6.47 -3.27
CA TRP A 4 -9.61 -5.48 -2.24
C TRP A 4 -8.34 -4.78 -1.76
N THR A 5 -8.51 -3.58 -1.23
CA THR A 5 -7.44 -2.79 -0.61
C THR A 5 -7.94 -2.20 0.70
N GLY A 6 -7.05 -2.09 1.68
CA GLY A 6 -7.22 -1.32 2.89
C GLY A 6 -6.20 -0.21 2.86
N SER A 7 -6.62 1.00 2.52
CA SER A 7 -5.76 2.18 2.40
C SER A 7 -6.46 3.43 2.88
N GLY A 8 -5.71 4.35 3.48
CA GLY A 8 -6.27 5.55 4.10
C GLY A 8 -5.22 6.35 4.88
N PRO A 9 -5.63 7.40 5.59
CA PRO A 9 -4.77 8.10 6.54
C PRO A 9 -4.12 7.11 7.53
N LYS A 10 -2.82 7.26 7.78
CA LYS A 10 -2.06 6.35 8.66
C LYS A 10 -2.67 6.24 10.06
N THR A 11 -3.28 7.33 10.52
CA THR A 11 -3.97 7.38 11.82
C THR A 11 -5.11 6.38 11.96
N ASP A 12 -5.67 5.92 10.84
CA ASP A 12 -6.80 4.98 10.80
C ASP A 12 -6.33 3.53 10.95
N PHE A 13 -5.01 3.30 10.92
CA PHE A 13 -4.38 1.99 11.10
C PHE A 13 -3.51 1.99 12.37
N PRO A 14 -4.10 1.93 13.58
CA PRO A 14 -3.36 2.07 14.83
C PRO A 14 -2.26 1.01 15.01
N PHE A 15 -2.49 -0.21 14.54
CA PHE A 15 -1.52 -1.31 14.61
C PHE A 15 -0.28 -1.11 13.73
N LEU A 16 -0.29 -0.15 12.78
CA LEU A 16 0.91 0.18 12.03
C LEU A 16 2.01 0.76 12.93
N LYS A 17 1.67 1.33 14.10
CA LYS A 17 2.69 1.75 15.08
C LYS A 17 3.58 0.59 15.54
N GLU A 18 3.06 -0.63 15.49
CA GLU A 18 3.78 -1.81 15.94
C GLU A 18 4.73 -2.37 14.87
N LYS A 19 4.53 -2.03 13.58
CA LYS A 19 5.33 -2.57 12.47
C LYS A 19 6.63 -1.78 12.29
N LEU A 20 7.76 -2.49 12.23
CA LEU A 20 9.09 -1.88 12.14
C LEU A 20 9.23 -0.87 10.98
N GLY A 21 8.80 -1.23 9.76
CA GLY A 21 8.87 -0.35 8.60
C GLY A 21 8.04 0.92 8.73
N SER A 22 6.90 0.84 9.42
CA SER A 22 5.99 1.98 9.64
C SER A 22 6.54 3.00 10.62
N ARG A 23 7.40 2.58 11.57
CA ARG A 23 8.01 3.48 12.56
C ARG A 23 9.05 4.43 11.96
N LEU A 24 9.41 4.26 10.69
CA LEU A 24 10.39 5.11 9.99
C LEU A 24 9.80 6.44 9.49
N SER A 25 8.49 6.63 9.59
CA SER A 25 7.79 7.87 9.23
C SER A 25 6.89 8.32 10.39
N ALA A 26 6.49 9.59 10.37
CA ALA A 26 5.60 10.14 11.39
C ALA A 26 4.26 9.37 11.43
N PHE A 27 3.54 9.44 12.56
CA PHE A 27 2.17 8.94 12.66
C PHE A 27 1.19 10.10 12.45
N SER A 28 0.86 10.39 11.19
CA SER A 28 0.10 11.59 10.78
C SER A 28 -1.04 11.26 9.84
N LYS A 29 -2.13 12.04 9.91
CA LYS A 29 -3.25 12.00 8.97
C LYS A 29 -2.87 12.43 7.54
N THR A 30 -1.74 13.12 7.38
CA THR A 30 -1.21 13.55 6.08
C THR A 30 -0.40 12.47 5.38
N ILE A 31 -0.14 11.34 6.04
CA ILE A 31 0.51 10.18 5.43
C ILE A 31 -0.58 9.18 5.09
N TRP A 32 -0.62 8.73 3.84
CA TRP A 32 -1.54 7.70 3.39
C TRP A 32 -0.85 6.34 3.41
N SER A 33 -1.38 5.39 4.16
CA SER A 33 -0.80 4.06 4.26
C SER A 33 -1.63 3.06 3.46
N ILE A 34 -0.96 2.21 2.69
CA ILE A 34 -1.55 1.03 2.06
C ILE A 34 -1.29 -0.16 3.00
N GLY A 35 -2.27 -0.48 3.83
CA GLY A 35 -2.20 -1.56 4.81
C GLY A 35 -2.33 -2.94 4.18
N CYS A 36 -3.17 -3.09 3.16
CA CYS A 36 -3.25 -4.31 2.37
C CYS A 36 -3.67 -4.03 0.93
N LEU A 37 -3.21 -4.88 0.01
CA LEU A 37 -3.68 -4.95 -1.37
C LEU A 37 -3.68 -6.42 -1.77
N ALA A 38 -4.85 -6.96 -2.12
CA ALA A 38 -4.97 -8.35 -2.51
C ALA A 38 -5.79 -8.49 -3.79
N ILE A 39 -5.28 -9.30 -4.70
CA ILE A 39 -5.92 -9.62 -5.98
C ILE A 39 -6.06 -11.14 -6.05
N LYS A 40 -7.25 -11.60 -6.45
CA LYS A 40 -7.53 -13.02 -6.65
C LYS A 40 -6.54 -13.60 -7.65
N GLU A 41 -5.97 -14.76 -7.34
CA GLU A 41 -4.88 -15.39 -8.10
C GLU A 41 -5.15 -15.45 -9.61
N SER A 42 -6.36 -15.89 -10.02
CA SER A 42 -6.80 -15.98 -11.42
C SER A 42 -6.85 -14.65 -12.19
N PHE A 43 -6.64 -13.52 -11.51
CA PHE A 43 -6.66 -12.17 -12.05
C PHE A 43 -5.31 -11.43 -11.92
N ARG A 44 -4.28 -12.08 -11.35
CA ARG A 44 -2.92 -11.53 -11.27
C ARG A 44 -2.25 -11.52 -12.65
N GLY A 45 -1.18 -10.73 -12.81
CA GLY A 45 -0.43 -10.61 -14.07
C GLY A 45 -1.16 -9.84 -15.19
N LYS A 46 -2.27 -9.17 -14.86
CA LYS A 46 -3.13 -8.44 -15.82
C LYS A 46 -3.14 -6.93 -15.63
N GLY A 47 -2.17 -6.36 -14.89
CA GLY A 47 -2.07 -4.92 -14.63
C GLY A 47 -3.09 -4.34 -13.63
N LEU A 48 -3.89 -5.19 -12.96
CA LEU A 48 -4.90 -4.72 -11.98
C LEU A 48 -4.27 -4.02 -10.77
N SER A 49 -3.09 -4.45 -10.31
CA SER A 49 -2.38 -3.79 -9.21
C SER A 49 -2.10 -2.32 -9.56
N ASP A 50 -1.63 -2.05 -10.78
CA ASP A 50 -1.28 -0.70 -11.20
C ASP A 50 -2.51 0.22 -11.26
N LEU A 51 -3.64 -0.31 -11.73
CA LEU A 51 -4.91 0.43 -11.73
C LEU A 51 -5.38 0.76 -10.31
N ILE A 52 -5.27 -0.19 -9.38
CA ILE A 52 -5.65 0.03 -7.99
C ILE A 52 -4.72 1.05 -7.33
N ILE A 53 -3.41 0.94 -7.53
CA ILE A 53 -2.44 1.90 -7.00
C ILE A 53 -2.71 3.31 -7.54
N LYS A 54 -3.01 3.48 -8.83
CA LYS A 54 -3.39 4.78 -9.41
C LYS A 54 -4.63 5.37 -8.76
N ALA A 55 -5.66 4.55 -8.50
CA ALA A 55 -6.87 5.00 -7.80
C ALA A 55 -6.56 5.42 -6.35
N ILE A 56 -5.74 4.65 -5.63
CA ILE A 56 -5.29 4.98 -4.28
C ILE A 56 -4.52 6.30 -4.26
N ILE A 57 -3.62 6.52 -5.22
CA ILE A 57 -2.88 7.79 -5.36
C ILE A 57 -3.86 8.95 -5.54
N GLN A 58 -4.87 8.79 -6.39
CA GLN A 58 -5.87 9.83 -6.63
C GLN A 58 -6.67 10.14 -5.35
N GLU A 59 -7.09 9.13 -4.60
CA GLU A 59 -7.77 9.32 -3.30
C GLU A 59 -6.88 10.04 -2.29
N ALA A 60 -5.61 9.65 -2.20
CA ALA A 60 -4.63 10.28 -1.32
C ALA A 60 -4.42 11.77 -1.67
N ILE A 61 -4.33 12.11 -2.97
CA ILE A 61 -4.23 13.50 -3.44
C ILE A 61 -5.47 14.30 -3.05
N VAL A 62 -6.68 13.76 -3.29
CA VAL A 62 -7.95 14.41 -2.91
C VAL A 62 -8.02 14.64 -1.40
N ALA A 63 -7.50 13.70 -0.61
CA ALA A 63 -7.41 13.80 0.84
C ALA A 63 -6.26 14.70 1.34
N ARG A 64 -5.49 15.33 0.45
CA ARG A 64 -4.33 16.19 0.77
C ARG A 64 -3.24 15.46 1.55
N ALA A 65 -3.05 14.17 1.27
CA ALA A 65 -1.88 13.45 1.74
C ALA A 65 -0.61 14.05 1.12
N THR A 66 0.46 14.11 1.90
CA THR A 66 1.78 14.58 1.46
C THR A 66 2.68 13.41 1.03
N GLU A 67 2.39 12.22 1.54
CA GLU A 67 3.18 11.02 1.30
C GLU A 67 2.28 9.79 1.24
N ILE A 68 2.67 8.81 0.44
CA ILE A 68 2.09 7.47 0.44
C ILE A 68 3.16 6.47 0.85
N GLU A 69 2.79 5.51 1.69
CA GLU A 69 3.65 4.42 2.13
C GLU A 69 2.95 3.06 2.07
N ALA A 70 3.75 2.01 1.92
CA ALA A 70 3.31 0.61 1.94
C ALA A 70 4.41 -0.27 2.56
N TYR A 71 4.04 -1.48 2.98
CA TYR A 71 4.95 -2.41 3.66
C TYR A 71 4.87 -3.81 3.03
N PRO A 72 5.36 -4.00 1.79
CA PRO A 72 5.29 -5.30 1.14
C PRO A 72 6.11 -6.34 1.92
N VAL A 73 5.53 -7.51 2.10
CA VAL A 73 6.23 -8.70 2.63
C VAL A 73 6.80 -9.49 1.46
N ARG A 74 7.95 -10.13 1.65
CA ARG A 74 8.51 -11.05 0.63
C ARG A 74 7.53 -12.22 0.39
N PRO A 75 7.15 -12.55 -0.85
CA PRO A 75 6.13 -13.53 -1.21
C PRO A 75 6.37 -14.91 -0.62
N PHE A 76 7.62 -15.36 -0.49
CA PHE A 76 7.93 -16.68 0.05
C PHE A 76 7.70 -16.81 1.56
N HIS A 77 7.46 -15.71 2.27
CA HIS A 77 7.05 -15.72 3.68
C HIS A 77 5.52 -15.73 3.86
N GLU A 78 4.74 -15.59 2.79
CA GLU A 78 3.28 -15.63 2.82
C GLU A 78 2.75 -17.03 2.44
N PRO A 79 1.63 -17.49 3.01
CA PRO A 79 0.93 -18.68 2.53
C PRO A 79 0.67 -18.56 1.02
N ARG A 80 0.75 -19.69 0.28
CA ARG A 80 0.65 -19.73 -1.20
C ARG A 80 -0.47 -18.88 -1.81
N ILE A 81 -1.59 -18.77 -1.10
CA ILE A 81 -2.77 -17.98 -1.50
C ILE A 81 -2.55 -16.46 -1.59
N PHE A 82 -1.55 -15.90 -0.90
CA PHE A 82 -1.29 -14.45 -0.82
C PHE A 82 0.08 -14.03 -1.38
N GLN A 83 0.80 -14.92 -2.06
CA GLN A 83 2.12 -14.59 -2.62
C GLN A 83 2.02 -13.40 -3.60
N GLY A 84 2.65 -12.28 -3.23
CA GLY A 84 2.81 -11.10 -4.09
C GLY A 84 3.74 -11.35 -5.27
N SER A 85 3.86 -10.39 -6.18
CA SER A 85 4.86 -10.46 -7.27
C SER A 85 6.23 -10.01 -6.79
N TYR A 86 7.30 -10.62 -7.31
CA TYR A 86 8.68 -10.17 -7.07
C TYR A 86 8.96 -8.77 -7.57
N ASP A 87 8.20 -8.30 -8.56
CA ASP A 87 8.38 -6.97 -9.17
C ASP A 87 8.04 -5.80 -8.21
N ILE A 88 7.33 -6.08 -7.10
CA ILE A 88 6.82 -5.05 -6.16
C ILE A 88 7.63 -5.00 -4.84
N ILE A 89 8.48 -5.99 -4.56
CA ILE A 89 9.11 -6.18 -3.23
C ILE A 89 10.22 -5.19 -2.92
N CYS A 90 10.89 -4.64 -3.93
CA CYS A 90 12.14 -3.90 -3.70
C CYS A 90 11.97 -2.46 -3.17
N LEU A 91 10.76 -2.03 -2.85
CA LEU A 91 10.53 -0.68 -2.34
C LEU A 91 9.84 -0.75 -0.98
N ASN A 92 10.57 -0.37 0.07
CA ASN A 92 9.96 0.52 1.07
C ASN A 92 9.56 1.78 0.30
N ALA A 93 8.41 1.72 -0.37
CA ALA A 93 8.03 2.66 -1.40
C ALA A 93 7.42 3.88 -0.71
N ARG A 94 8.29 4.80 -0.31
CA ARG A 94 7.89 6.10 0.19
C ARG A 94 7.91 7.08 -0.97
N PHE A 95 6.73 7.47 -1.43
CA PHE A 95 6.59 8.46 -2.49
C PHE A 95 6.11 9.76 -1.87
N LYS A 96 6.84 10.84 -2.09
CA LYS A 96 6.35 12.18 -1.83
C LYS A 96 5.39 12.56 -2.95
N LEU A 97 4.20 13.01 -2.59
CA LEU A 97 3.26 13.59 -3.54
C LEU A 97 3.65 15.05 -3.71
N ASN A 98 4.11 15.43 -4.91
CA ASN A 98 4.24 16.84 -5.26
C ASN A 98 2.83 17.34 -5.59
N VAL A 99 2.23 18.05 -4.63
CA VAL A 99 0.96 18.73 -4.83
C VAL A 99 1.30 20.18 -5.17
N GLU A 100 1.39 20.49 -6.47
CA GLU A 100 1.37 21.86 -6.98
C GLU A 100 -0.07 22.36 -7.11
#